data_AF-A0A509L617-F1
#
_entry.id   AF-A0A509L617-F1
#
_cell.length_a   1.000
_cell.length_b   1.000
_cell.length_c   1.000
_cell.angle_alpha   90.00
_cell.angle_beta   90.00
_cell.angle_gamma   90.00
#
_symmetry.space_group_name_H-M   'P 1'
#
loop_
_entity.id
_entity.type
_entity.pdbx_description
1 polymer ?
#
loop_
_entity_poly.entity_id
_entity_poly.type
_entity_poly.pdbx_seq_one_letter_code
_entity_poly.pdbx_strand_id
1 'polypeptide(L)'
;MTVQLKKPIVLSIVFLLFCTCLAMAQVPAKINYQGYLTDNLGTIVPNGPYTITFAIYDDSNSRLWSEIQTAVEVAEGIFNVQLGQDPSENPFPEFDGEMYLGVTVESDPEMEPRQLLTSVPFALKAGDADALEGNTTANLDDRFVNENQAGAITSAMIQNNSITAADLGASSVNTSEIANDAVTSDKVATDSLTYKDID
;
A
#
# COMPACT_ATOMS: atom_id res chain seq x y z
N MET A 1 -25.45 -52.48 13.84
CA MET A 1 -24.10 -52.05 13.46
C MET A 1 -24.23 -50.70 12.77
N THR A 2 -24.13 -49.61 13.53
CA THR A 2 -24.36 -48.23 13.08
C THR A 2 -23.02 -47.60 12.73
N VAL A 3 -22.83 -47.25 11.45
CA VAL A 3 -21.63 -46.54 10.98
C VAL A 3 -21.86 -45.04 11.14
N GLN A 4 -21.11 -44.40 12.05
CA GLN A 4 -21.06 -42.95 12.18
C GLN A 4 -19.94 -42.41 11.26
N LEU A 5 -20.30 -41.59 10.27
CA LEU A 5 -19.35 -40.86 9.44
C LEU A 5 -18.59 -39.85 10.33
N LYS A 6 -17.27 -40.00 10.44
CA LYS A 6 -16.37 -39.07 11.13
C LYS A 6 -16.40 -37.71 10.44
N LYS A 7 -16.78 -36.65 11.18
CA LYS A 7 -16.84 -35.25 10.73
C LYS A 7 -15.56 -34.38 10.93
N PRO A 8 -14.28 -34.84 10.79
CA PRO A 8 -13.14 -33.92 10.92
C PRO A 8 -12.59 -33.41 9.57
N ILE A 9 -12.95 -34.01 8.43
CA ILE A 9 -12.31 -33.69 7.14
C ILE A 9 -12.87 -32.40 6.52
N VAL A 10 -14.18 -32.15 6.67
CA VAL A 10 -14.82 -30.94 6.11
C VAL A 10 -14.38 -29.66 6.85
N LEU A 11 -14.01 -29.76 8.13
CA LEU A 11 -13.57 -28.60 8.91
C LEU A 11 -12.14 -28.15 8.56
N SER A 12 -11.30 -29.06 8.07
CA SER A 12 -9.91 -28.73 7.68
C SER A 12 -9.80 -28.03 6.33
N ILE A 13 -10.76 -28.24 5.42
CA ILE A 13 -10.77 -27.59 4.10
C ILE A 13 -11.31 -26.14 4.18
N VAL A 14 -12.18 -25.86 5.17
CA VAL A 14 -12.75 -24.50 5.37
C VAL A 14 -11.77 -23.56 6.09
N PHE A 15 -10.82 -24.08 6.89
CA PHE A 15 -9.81 -23.26 7.55
C PHE A 15 -8.66 -22.82 6.62
N LEU A 16 -8.46 -23.52 5.49
CA LEU A 16 -7.42 -23.17 4.52
C LEU A 16 -7.85 -22.07 3.52
N LEU A 17 -9.10 -21.59 3.60
CA LEU A 17 -9.68 -20.65 2.63
C LEU A 17 -9.84 -19.20 3.17
N PHE A 18 -9.17 -18.83 4.27
CA PHE A 18 -9.36 -17.51 4.89
C PHE A 18 -8.07 -16.71 5.15
N CYS A 19 -6.97 -17.05 4.50
CA CYS A 19 -5.74 -16.26 4.62
C CYS A 19 -5.16 -15.89 3.25
N THR A 20 -5.95 -15.21 2.42
CA THR A 20 -5.37 -14.40 1.34
C THR A 20 -5.05 -13.02 1.92
N CYS A 21 -3.91 -12.94 2.62
CA CYS A 21 -3.28 -11.64 2.85
C CYS A 21 -2.94 -11.09 1.47
N LEU A 22 -3.49 -9.93 1.12
CA LEU A 22 -3.03 -9.15 -0.03
C LEU A 22 -1.61 -8.71 0.29
N ALA A 23 -0.62 -9.49 -0.16
CA ALA A 23 0.76 -9.09 -0.11
C ALA A 23 0.94 -7.94 -1.12
N MET A 24 0.97 -6.71 -0.61
CA MET A 24 1.44 -5.56 -1.37
C MET A 24 2.92 -5.81 -1.66
N ALA A 25 3.23 -6.19 -2.90
CA ALA A 25 4.60 -6.37 -3.33
C ALA A 25 5.28 -4.99 -3.40
N GLN A 26 5.90 -4.58 -2.30
CA GLN A 26 6.91 -3.52 -2.31
C GLN A 26 7.94 -3.89 -3.38
N VAL A 27 8.12 -3.02 -4.38
CA VAL A 27 9.22 -3.17 -5.35
C VAL A 27 10.52 -3.19 -4.54
N PRO A 28 11.34 -4.24 -4.64
CA PRO A 28 12.65 -4.30 -4.00
C PRO A 28 13.49 -3.04 -4.27
N ALA A 29 13.68 -2.22 -3.24
CA ALA A 29 14.60 -1.10 -3.32
C ALA A 29 16.02 -1.63 -3.05
N LYS A 30 16.94 -1.42 -3.99
CA LYS A 30 18.38 -1.64 -3.81
C LYS A 30 19.11 -0.31 -3.90
N ILE A 31 20.12 -0.10 -3.05
CA ILE A 31 20.93 1.13 -3.03
C ILE A 31 22.35 0.77 -3.44
N ASN A 32 22.88 1.40 -4.49
CA ASN A 32 24.31 1.28 -4.82
C ASN A 32 25.10 2.18 -3.87
N TYR A 33 26.16 1.64 -3.27
CA TYR A 33 27.06 2.36 -2.38
C TYR A 33 28.52 2.06 -2.74
N GLN A 34 29.32 3.12 -2.82
CA GLN A 34 30.75 3.02 -3.08
C GLN A 34 31.51 3.78 -2.00
N GLY A 35 32.65 3.25 -1.60
CA GLY A 35 33.49 3.85 -0.57
C GLY A 35 34.96 3.70 -0.87
N TYR A 36 35.76 4.51 -0.17
CA TYR A 36 37.21 4.42 -0.16
C TYR A 36 37.67 4.13 1.27
N LEU A 37 38.38 3.02 1.46
CA LEU A 37 38.86 2.55 2.74
C LEU A 37 40.34 2.90 2.92
N THR A 38 40.60 3.65 3.98
CA THR A 38 41.94 3.91 4.49
C THR A 38 42.01 3.49 5.95
N ASP A 39 43.20 3.11 6.41
CA ASP A 39 43.46 2.91 7.82
C ASP A 39 43.51 4.25 8.59
N ASN A 40 43.67 4.17 9.92
CA ASN A 40 43.77 5.33 10.80
C ASN A 40 45.02 6.21 10.53
N LEU A 41 45.96 5.76 9.68
CA LEU A 41 47.14 6.51 9.26
C LEU A 41 46.96 7.12 7.85
N GLY A 42 45.80 6.93 7.22
CA GLY A 42 45.50 7.39 5.86
C GLY A 42 46.11 6.50 4.76
N THR A 43 46.63 5.33 5.11
CA THR A 43 47.14 4.36 4.14
C THR A 43 45.98 3.56 3.56
N ILE A 44 46.04 3.27 2.27
CA ILE A 44 45.05 2.40 1.63
C ILE A 44 45.07 1.01 2.26
N VAL A 45 43.89 0.45 2.47
CA VAL A 45 43.80 -0.94 2.94
C VAL A 45 44.26 -1.90 1.82
N PRO A 46 44.84 -3.06 2.16
CA PRO A 46 45.21 -4.08 1.19
C PRO A 46 44.05 -4.52 0.30
N ASN A 47 44.37 -5.03 -0.89
CA ASN A 47 43.34 -5.63 -1.75
C ASN A 47 42.88 -6.97 -1.18
N GLY A 48 41.57 -7.22 -1.25
CA GLY A 48 40.99 -8.49 -0.85
C GLY A 48 39.54 -8.37 -0.38
N PRO A 49 38.94 -9.50 0.02
CA PRO A 49 37.60 -9.51 0.58
C PRO A 49 37.60 -9.01 2.03
N TYR A 50 36.66 -8.14 2.34
CA TYR A 50 36.39 -7.64 3.68
C TYR A 50 34.95 -7.95 4.09
N THR A 51 34.75 -8.19 5.39
CA THR A 51 33.43 -8.18 6.01
C THR A 51 33.09 -6.74 6.38
N ILE A 52 32.04 -6.20 5.76
CA ILE A 52 31.54 -4.85 6.02
C ILE A 52 30.11 -4.94 6.51
N THR A 53 29.85 -4.31 7.65
CA THR A 53 28.51 -4.09 8.19
C THR A 53 28.06 -2.69 7.86
N PHE A 54 26.91 -2.59 7.21
CA PHE A 54 26.21 -1.35 6.92
C PHE A 54 25.07 -1.19 7.92
N ALA A 55 24.80 0.04 8.33
CA ALA A 55 23.68 0.35 9.20
C ALA A 55 23.08 1.72 8.86
N ILE A 56 21.75 1.83 8.91
CA ILE A 56 21.04 3.10 8.73
C ILE A 56 20.54 3.57 10.09
N TYR A 57 20.74 4.85 10.36
CA TYR A 57 20.30 5.53 11.57
C TYR A 57 19.43 6.73 11.24
N ASP A 58 18.54 7.08 12.17
CA ASP A 58 17.82 8.36 12.14
C ASP A 58 18.64 9.50 12.76
N ASP A 59 18.06 10.71 12.75
CA ASP A 59 18.61 11.92 13.38
C ASP A 59 18.76 11.81 14.91
N SER A 60 17.99 10.95 15.54
CA SER A 60 18.04 10.64 16.97
C SER A 60 19.11 9.61 17.33
N ASN A 61 19.91 9.16 16.36
CA ASN A 61 20.97 8.16 16.51
C ASN A 61 20.44 6.73 16.79
N SER A 62 19.17 6.46 16.47
CA SER A 62 18.57 5.12 16.57
C SER A 62 18.90 4.30 15.33
N ARG A 63 19.28 3.02 15.50
CA ARG A 63 19.56 2.12 14.37
C ARG A 63 18.26 1.53 13.82
N LEU A 64 17.94 1.85 12.58
CA LEU A 64 16.72 1.42 11.90
C LEU A 64 16.91 0.16 11.04
N TRP A 65 18.11 -0.02 10.49
CA TRP A 65 18.42 -1.12 9.57
C TRP A 65 19.89 -1.50 9.64
N SER A 66 20.20 -2.75 9.33
CA SER A 66 21.58 -3.22 9.24
C SER A 66 21.71 -4.40 8.27
N GLU A 67 22.82 -4.47 7.56
CA GLU A 67 23.17 -5.57 6.66
C GLU A 67 24.66 -5.89 6.77
N ILE A 68 24.99 -7.18 6.82
CA ILE A 68 26.37 -7.66 6.89
C ILE A 68 26.71 -8.30 5.55
N GLN A 69 27.77 -7.81 4.91
CA GLN A 69 28.33 -8.40 3.69
C GLN A 69 29.71 -8.96 4.00
N THR A 70 29.89 -10.27 3.86
CA THR A 70 31.09 -11.00 4.34
C THR A 70 32.21 -11.16 3.31
N ALA A 71 32.02 -10.68 2.08
CA ALA A 71 32.97 -10.85 0.98
C ALA A 71 32.95 -9.65 0.03
N VAL A 72 33.09 -8.43 0.58
CA VAL A 72 33.19 -7.21 -0.23
C VAL A 72 34.62 -7.09 -0.76
N GLU A 73 34.78 -7.23 -2.07
CA GLU A 73 36.07 -7.07 -2.74
C GLU A 73 36.50 -5.59 -2.72
N VAL A 74 37.62 -5.32 -2.07
CA VAL A 74 38.26 -4.01 -2.04
C VAL A 74 39.50 -4.04 -2.93
N ALA A 75 39.60 -3.09 -3.85
CA ALA A 75 40.77 -2.93 -4.73
C ALA A 75 41.25 -1.48 -4.72
N GLU A 76 42.53 -1.28 -4.39
CA GLU A 76 43.16 0.03 -4.23
C GLU A 76 42.41 0.92 -3.22
N GLY A 77 41.82 0.30 -2.18
CA GLY A 77 40.97 0.96 -1.20
C GLY A 77 39.54 1.21 -1.65
N ILE A 78 39.18 1.01 -2.93
CA ILE A 78 37.83 1.25 -3.44
C ILE A 78 36.99 -0.03 -3.33
N PHE A 79 35.73 0.13 -2.93
CA PHE A 79 34.71 -0.91 -3.07
C PHE A 79 33.40 -0.35 -3.64
N ASN A 80 32.59 -1.25 -4.22
CA ASN A 80 31.24 -0.96 -4.69
C ASN A 80 30.35 -2.14 -4.30
N VAL A 81 29.25 -1.82 -3.62
CA VAL A 81 28.26 -2.80 -3.13
C VAL A 81 26.85 -2.33 -3.45
N GLN A 82 25.94 -3.28 -3.49
CA GLN A 82 24.50 -3.01 -3.45
C GLN A 82 23.96 -3.41 -2.08
N LEU A 83 23.29 -2.47 -1.42
CA LEU A 83 22.59 -2.67 -0.15
C LEU A 83 21.15 -3.11 -0.42
N GLY A 84 20.58 -3.92 0.47
CA GLY A 84 19.22 -4.46 0.35
C GLY A 84 19.18 -5.73 -0.49
N GLN A 85 20.12 -6.66 -0.26
CA GLN A 85 20.15 -7.92 -1.04
C GLN A 85 18.94 -8.82 -0.77
N ASP A 86 18.42 -8.78 0.46
CA ASP A 86 17.31 -9.62 0.93
C ASP A 86 16.10 -8.76 1.36
N PRO A 87 15.46 -8.04 0.42
CA PRO A 87 14.39 -7.07 0.71
C PRO A 87 13.15 -7.70 1.34
N SER A 88 12.95 -9.02 1.22
CA SER A 88 11.84 -9.75 1.84
C SER A 88 12.07 -10.03 3.33
N GLU A 89 13.32 -10.19 3.74
CA GLU A 89 13.69 -10.52 5.13
C GLU A 89 14.21 -9.29 5.89
N ASN A 90 14.86 -8.37 5.17
CA ASN A 90 15.46 -7.16 5.70
C ASN A 90 15.10 -5.93 4.84
N PRO A 91 13.81 -5.56 4.77
CA PRO A 91 13.38 -4.39 4.01
C PRO A 91 14.03 -3.12 4.55
N PHE A 92 14.32 -2.18 3.66
CA PHE A 92 14.73 -0.85 4.08
C PHE A 92 13.66 -0.17 4.94
N PRO A 93 14.05 0.67 5.91
CA PRO A 93 13.09 1.44 6.68
C PRO A 93 12.43 2.49 5.79
N GLU A 94 11.33 3.06 6.27
CA GLU A 94 10.77 4.25 5.65
C GLU A 94 11.78 5.38 5.76
N PHE A 95 12.07 6.00 4.62
CA PHE A 95 13.03 7.09 4.54
C PHE A 95 12.35 8.42 4.87
N ASP A 96 12.10 8.67 6.16
CA ASP A 96 11.51 9.91 6.68
C ASP A 96 12.56 10.76 7.41
N GLY A 97 12.73 12.02 6.98
CA GLY A 97 13.72 12.93 7.55
C GLY A 97 15.18 12.65 7.16
N GLU A 98 16.11 13.12 8.00
CA GLU A 98 17.55 12.92 7.82
C GLU A 98 17.95 11.52 8.31
N MET A 99 18.61 10.74 7.45
CA MET A 99 19.19 9.46 7.83
C MET A 99 20.69 9.43 7.57
N TYR A 100 21.35 8.55 8.30
CA TYR A 100 22.80 8.43 8.31
C TYR A 100 23.20 6.98 8.06
N LEU A 101 24.15 6.77 7.15
CA LEU A 101 24.78 5.47 6.89
C LEU A 101 26.03 5.34 7.76
N GLY A 102 26.01 4.34 8.64
CA GLY A 102 27.19 3.84 9.35
C GLY A 102 27.83 2.68 8.59
N VAL A 103 29.16 2.62 8.67
CA VAL A 103 29.98 1.57 8.05
C VAL A 103 30.95 1.05 9.09
N THR A 104 30.96 -0.25 9.29
CA THR A 104 31.89 -0.96 10.17
C THR A 104 32.63 -1.99 9.36
N VAL A 105 33.96 -1.97 9.39
CA VAL A 105 34.81 -2.92 8.66
C VAL A 105 35.41 -3.90 9.65
N GLU A 106 35.24 -5.20 9.40
CA GLU A 106 35.73 -6.27 10.27
C GLU A 106 35.34 -6.06 11.75
N SER A 107 36.31 -6.01 12.65
CA SER A 107 36.13 -5.81 14.09
C SER A 107 36.44 -4.37 14.55
N ASP A 108 36.68 -3.45 13.61
CA ASP A 108 37.02 -2.08 13.95
C ASP A 108 35.79 -1.32 14.50
N PRO A 109 36.00 -0.24 15.26
CA PRO A 109 34.90 0.67 15.61
C PRO A 109 34.18 1.18 14.35
N GLU A 110 32.87 1.44 14.47
CA GLU A 110 32.09 2.06 13.38
C GLU A 110 32.74 3.40 12.97
N MET A 111 32.82 3.64 11.66
CA MET A 111 33.42 4.86 11.13
C MET A 111 32.61 6.10 11.50
N GLU A 112 33.30 7.12 12.03
CA GLU A 112 32.73 8.42 12.37
C GLU A 112 33.42 9.56 11.59
N PRO A 113 32.70 10.62 11.17
CA PRO A 113 31.25 10.77 11.28
C PRO A 113 30.49 9.90 10.27
N ARG A 114 29.28 9.48 10.61
CA ARG A 114 28.41 8.74 9.68
C ARG A 114 28.05 9.58 8.46
N GLN A 115 27.87 8.92 7.33
CA GLN A 115 27.55 9.60 6.09
C GLN A 115 26.07 9.95 6.04
N LEU A 116 25.75 11.24 5.91
CA LEU A 116 24.38 11.69 5.69
C LEU A 116 23.85 11.16 4.35
N LEU A 117 22.75 10.40 4.39
CA LEU A 117 22.01 9.92 3.24
C LEU A 117 21.09 11.05 2.73
N THR A 118 21.66 12.07 2.11
CA THR A 118 20.87 13.13 1.46
C THR A 118 20.43 12.69 0.07
N SER A 119 19.13 12.48 -0.10
CA SER A 119 18.41 12.41 -1.39
C SER A 119 18.79 11.26 -2.34
N VAL A 120 18.26 10.05 -2.09
CA VAL A 120 18.02 9.05 -3.16
C VAL A 120 16.66 8.30 -3.09
N PRO A 121 15.92 8.20 -1.96
CA PRO A 121 14.62 7.53 -2.00
C PRO A 121 13.44 8.50 -2.18
N PHE A 122 13.64 9.78 -2.49
CA PHE A 122 12.53 10.65 -2.88
C PHE A 122 11.92 10.25 -4.24
N ALA A 123 12.66 9.48 -5.06
CA ALA A 123 12.12 8.85 -6.27
C ALA A 123 11.24 7.62 -5.97
N LEU A 124 11.32 7.02 -4.77
CA LEU A 124 10.44 5.93 -4.36
C LEU A 124 9.05 6.44 -3.95
N LYS A 125 8.92 7.71 -3.56
CA LYS A 125 7.61 8.39 -3.44
C LYS A 125 6.90 8.59 -4.78
N ALA A 126 7.56 8.34 -5.93
CA ALA A 126 6.87 8.28 -7.21
C ALA A 126 6.04 6.99 -7.36
N GLY A 127 6.31 5.94 -6.57
CA GLY A 127 5.43 4.76 -6.47
C GLY A 127 4.14 5.05 -5.69
N ASP A 128 4.16 6.04 -4.79
CA ASP A 128 2.96 6.54 -4.10
C ASP A 128 2.24 7.66 -4.87
N ALA A 129 2.85 8.20 -5.94
CA ALA A 129 2.23 9.21 -6.79
C ALA A 129 1.08 8.65 -7.66
N ASP A 130 0.89 7.32 -7.67
CA ASP A 130 -0.27 6.66 -8.31
C ASP A 130 -1.57 6.78 -7.49
N ALA A 131 -1.53 7.35 -6.28
CA ALA A 131 -2.73 7.61 -5.50
C ALA A 131 -3.02 9.12 -5.41
N LEU A 132 -4.10 9.57 -6.09
CA LEU A 132 -4.68 10.90 -5.90
C LEU A 132 -5.14 11.05 -4.43
N GLU A 133 -4.30 11.64 -3.59
CA GLU A 133 -4.55 11.79 -2.14
C GLU A 133 -4.82 10.46 -1.43
N GLY A 134 -4.12 9.37 -1.80
CA GLY A 134 -4.32 8.06 -1.14
C GLY A 134 -5.60 7.32 -1.54
N ASN A 135 -6.29 7.76 -2.59
CA ASN A 135 -7.50 7.09 -3.07
C ASN A 135 -7.22 6.20 -4.27
N THR A 136 -7.45 4.89 -4.11
CA THR A 136 -7.50 3.95 -5.23
C THR A 136 -8.75 4.18 -6.06
N THR A 137 -8.84 3.62 -7.28
CA THR A 137 -10.09 3.64 -8.07
C THR A 137 -11.27 3.02 -7.31
N ALA A 138 -11.02 2.12 -6.35
CA ALA A 138 -12.05 1.58 -5.47
C ALA A 138 -12.53 2.59 -4.41
N ASN A 139 -11.69 3.53 -3.98
CA ASN A 139 -12.09 4.63 -3.08
C ASN A 139 -12.91 5.71 -3.83
N LEU A 140 -12.84 5.72 -5.17
CA LEU A 140 -13.64 6.62 -6.00
C LEU A 140 -15.04 6.03 -6.30
N ASP A 141 -15.28 4.75 -6.05
CA ASP A 141 -16.53 4.03 -6.36
C ASP A 141 -17.74 4.62 -5.60
N ASP A 142 -17.56 5.07 -4.35
CA ASP A 142 -18.63 5.73 -3.58
C ASP A 142 -19.07 7.09 -4.18
N ARG A 143 -18.32 7.64 -5.13
CA ARG A 143 -18.61 8.94 -5.79
C ARG A 143 -19.01 8.81 -7.25
N PHE A 144 -18.92 7.63 -7.86
CA PHE A 144 -19.25 7.43 -9.27
C PHE A 144 -20.23 6.28 -9.44
N VAL A 145 -21.32 6.55 -10.15
CA VAL A 145 -22.31 5.54 -10.51
C VAL A 145 -21.78 4.76 -11.70
N ASN A 146 -21.52 3.47 -11.53
CA ASN A 146 -21.02 2.64 -12.63
C ASN A 146 -22.13 2.41 -13.67
N GLU A 147 -21.83 2.67 -14.95
CA GLU A 147 -22.75 2.40 -16.05
C GLU A 147 -23.04 0.89 -16.15
N ASN A 148 -24.31 0.52 -16.32
CA ASN A 148 -24.81 -0.87 -16.45
C ASN A 148 -24.68 -1.78 -15.20
N GLN A 149 -24.43 -1.22 -14.02
CA GLN A 149 -24.47 -1.96 -12.75
C GLN A 149 -25.85 -1.89 -12.10
N ALA A 150 -26.46 -3.05 -11.81
CA ALA A 150 -27.70 -3.10 -11.04
C ALA A 150 -27.47 -2.54 -9.63
N GLY A 151 -28.30 -1.58 -9.20
CA GLY A 151 -28.15 -0.94 -7.89
C GLY A 151 -26.97 0.02 -7.78
N ALA A 152 -26.46 0.56 -8.90
CA ALA A 152 -25.41 1.58 -8.92
C ALA A 152 -25.73 2.83 -8.09
N ILE A 153 -27.01 3.09 -7.84
CA ILE A 153 -27.49 4.07 -6.85
C ILE A 153 -28.09 3.31 -5.68
N THR A 154 -27.52 3.48 -4.49
CA THR A 154 -28.05 2.90 -3.24
C THR A 154 -28.76 3.96 -2.40
N SER A 155 -29.58 3.53 -1.42
CA SER A 155 -30.25 4.46 -0.50
C SER A 155 -29.29 5.31 0.34
N ALA A 156 -28.03 4.90 0.51
CA ALA A 156 -27.02 5.70 1.21
C ALA A 156 -26.53 6.89 0.35
N MET A 157 -26.64 6.78 -0.97
CA MET A 157 -26.18 7.80 -1.93
C MET A 157 -27.22 8.92 -2.13
N ILE A 158 -28.49 8.68 -1.77
CA ILE A 158 -29.57 9.66 -1.84
C ILE A 158 -30.04 9.98 -0.43
N GLN A 159 -29.86 11.23 0.00
CA GLN A 159 -30.40 11.67 1.28
C GLN A 159 -31.93 11.83 1.19
N ASN A 160 -32.62 11.59 2.30
CA ASN A 160 -34.07 11.80 2.33
C ASN A 160 -34.41 13.26 1.96
N ASN A 161 -35.37 13.43 1.05
CA ASN A 161 -35.82 14.72 0.51
C ASN A 161 -34.75 15.49 -0.29
N SER A 162 -33.64 14.88 -0.70
CA SER A 162 -32.62 15.58 -1.50
C SER A 162 -32.96 15.68 -2.99
N ILE A 163 -33.85 14.81 -3.50
CA ILE A 163 -34.36 14.89 -4.87
C ILE A 163 -35.58 15.81 -4.86
N THR A 164 -35.41 17.02 -5.39
CA THR A 164 -36.44 18.05 -5.47
C THR A 164 -37.10 18.09 -6.85
N ALA A 165 -38.15 18.89 -7.00
CA ALA A 165 -38.78 19.11 -8.31
C ALA A 165 -37.84 19.78 -9.33
N ALA A 166 -36.77 20.45 -8.89
CA ALA A 166 -35.76 21.00 -9.81
C ALA A 166 -34.83 19.91 -10.37
N ASP A 167 -34.67 18.81 -9.65
CA ASP A 167 -33.84 17.66 -10.04
C ASP A 167 -34.59 16.69 -10.97
N LEU A 168 -35.93 16.74 -10.96
CA LEU A 168 -36.81 15.99 -11.84
C LEU A 168 -37.38 16.91 -12.93
N GLY A 169 -36.72 16.93 -14.08
CA GLY A 169 -37.19 17.68 -15.25
C GLY A 169 -38.64 17.30 -15.63
N ALA A 170 -39.33 18.20 -16.35
CA ALA A 170 -40.68 17.92 -16.82
C ALA A 170 -40.72 16.58 -17.58
N SER A 171 -41.64 15.69 -17.19
CA SER A 171 -41.79 14.35 -17.76
C SER A 171 -40.59 13.40 -17.60
N SER A 172 -39.65 13.67 -16.68
CA SER A 172 -38.50 12.78 -16.42
C SER A 172 -38.89 11.43 -15.82
N VAL A 173 -40.09 11.33 -15.23
CA VAL A 173 -40.71 10.10 -14.77
C VAL A 173 -42.01 9.93 -15.55
N ASN A 174 -42.01 9.05 -16.54
CA ASN A 174 -43.15 8.76 -17.40
C ASN A 174 -43.57 7.28 -17.27
N THR A 175 -44.52 6.83 -18.10
CA THR A 175 -45.05 5.46 -18.03
C THR A 175 -44.03 4.37 -18.36
N SER A 176 -42.90 4.68 -18.98
CA SER A 176 -41.78 3.73 -19.12
C SER A 176 -40.96 3.56 -17.84
N GLU A 177 -40.89 4.60 -16.98
CA GLU A 177 -40.19 4.52 -15.69
C GLU A 177 -41.09 4.00 -14.56
N ILE A 178 -42.42 4.16 -14.69
CA ILE A 178 -43.41 3.58 -13.79
C ILE A 178 -44.12 2.42 -14.49
N ALA A 179 -43.66 1.19 -14.25
CA ALA A 179 -44.33 0.01 -14.78
C ALA A 179 -45.81 -0.07 -14.35
N ASN A 180 -46.65 -0.72 -15.16
CA ASN A 180 -48.04 -1.00 -14.80
C ASN A 180 -48.10 -1.65 -13.41
N ASP A 181 -49.04 -1.18 -12.58
CA ASP A 181 -49.22 -1.63 -11.19
C ASP A 181 -48.02 -1.39 -10.25
N ALA A 182 -47.00 -0.62 -10.65
CA ALA A 182 -45.86 -0.31 -9.77
C ALA A 182 -46.28 0.55 -8.56
N VAL A 183 -47.33 1.36 -8.70
CA VAL A 183 -47.93 2.16 -7.62
C VAL A 183 -49.25 1.50 -7.21
N THR A 184 -49.20 0.69 -6.15
CA THR A 184 -50.36 -0.02 -5.59
C THR A 184 -51.07 0.81 -4.53
N SER A 185 -52.27 0.39 -4.09
CA SER A 185 -53.03 1.03 -3.01
C SER A 185 -52.25 1.15 -1.70
N ASP A 186 -51.26 0.30 -1.46
CA ASP A 186 -50.42 0.36 -0.25
C ASP A 186 -49.36 1.49 -0.32
N LYS A 187 -49.05 1.97 -1.53
CA LYS A 187 -48.09 3.06 -1.79
C LYS A 187 -48.76 4.44 -1.88
N VAL A 188 -50.08 4.48 -1.86
CA VAL A 188 -50.90 5.69 -1.95
C VAL A 188 -51.74 5.80 -0.69
N ALA A 189 -51.58 6.89 0.06
CA ALA A 189 -52.41 7.09 1.23
C ALA A 189 -53.87 7.32 0.81
N THR A 190 -54.83 6.84 1.60
CA THR A 190 -56.26 7.08 1.36
C THR A 190 -56.52 8.57 1.17
N ASP A 191 -57.29 8.92 0.12
CA ASP A 191 -57.64 10.29 -0.27
C ASP A 191 -56.46 11.19 -0.66
N SER A 192 -55.23 10.67 -0.85
CA SER A 192 -54.08 11.49 -1.26
C SER A 192 -54.08 11.87 -2.75
N LEU A 193 -54.93 11.21 -3.55
CA LEU A 193 -55.16 11.53 -4.96
C LEU A 193 -56.60 12.00 -5.13
N THR A 194 -56.79 13.07 -5.89
CA THR A 194 -58.06 13.66 -6.23
C THR A 194 -58.34 13.51 -7.73
N TYR A 195 -59.56 13.83 -8.15
CA TYR A 195 -59.92 13.87 -9.57
C TYR A 195 -59.12 14.88 -10.40
N LYS A 196 -58.34 15.77 -9.76
CA LYS A 196 -57.44 16.71 -10.45
C LYS A 196 -56.05 16.12 -10.70
N ASP A 197 -55.71 15.03 -10.02
CA ASP A 197 -54.40 14.37 -10.09
C ASP A 197 -54.37 13.26 -11.15
N ILE A 198 -55.51 13.01 -11.81
CA ILE A 198 -55.72 11.97 -12.81
C ILE A 198 -56.43 12.63 -14.00
N ASP A 199 -55.73 12.78 -15.12
CA ASP A 199 -56.30 13.25 -16.42
C ASP A 199 -56.96 12.09 -17.20
#